data_AF-A0A4R5Q990-F1
#
_entry.id   AF-A0A4R5Q990-F1
#
_cell.length_a   1.000
_cell.length_b   1.000
_cell.length_c   1.000
_cell.angle_alpha   90.00
_cell.angle_beta   90.00
_cell.angle_gamma   90.00
#
_symmetry.space_group_name_H-M   'P 1'
#
loop_
_entity.id
_entity.type
_entity.pdbx_description
1 polymer ?
#
loop_
_entity_poly.entity_id
_entity_poly.type
_entity_poly.pdbx_seq_one_letter_code
_entity_poly.pdbx_strand_id
1 'polypeptide(L)' 'MHTSRPIEVQGRFLGVAVTQAAQWRFIATDPAVEDLDGASFPSPAEAQRVASLVLQRSRQPAGAAWRPVIVR' A
#
# COMPACT_ATOMS: atom_id res chain seq x y z
N MET A 1 7.82 -7.41 23.79
CA MET A 1 8.71 -7.53 22.61
C MET A 1 8.08 -6.74 21.48
N HIS A 2 8.77 -5.73 20.93
CA HIS A 2 8.34 -5.06 19.71
C HIS A 2 9.00 -5.76 18.53
N THR A 3 8.19 -6.43 17.72
CA THR A 3 8.60 -7.03 16.45
C THR A 3 8.26 -6.08 15.32
N SER A 4 9.20 -5.95 14.38
CA SER A 4 8.99 -5.23 13.12
C SER A 4 9.17 -6.20 11.97
N ARG A 5 8.41 -5.99 10.89
CA ARG A 5 8.50 -6.76 9.66
C ARG A 5 8.53 -5.82 8.47
N PRO A 6 9.60 -5.84 7.65
CA PRO A 6 9.62 -5.09 6.40
C PRO A 6 8.55 -5.62 5.45
N ILE A 7 7.93 -4.71 4.70
CA ILE A 7 6.90 -5.02 3.71
C ILE A 7 7.44 -4.62 2.34
N GLU A 8 7.70 -5.65 1.53
CA GLU A 8 8.19 -5.53 0.17
C GLU A 8 7.20 -6.18 -0.79
N VAL A 9 6.92 -5.51 -1.91
CA VAL A 9 6.02 -6.01 -2.94
C VAL A 9 6.71 -5.85 -4.29
N GLN A 10 6.85 -6.96 -5.02
CA GLN A 10 7.53 -6.98 -6.33
C GLN A 10 8.95 -6.38 -6.30
N GLY A 11 9.69 -6.63 -5.21
CA GLY A 11 11.05 -6.11 -5.02
C GLY A 11 11.12 -4.61 -4.69
N ARG A 12 9.97 -3.95 -4.47
CA ARG A 12 9.89 -2.57 -4.00
C ARG A 12 9.61 -2.55 -2.51
N PHE A 13 10.46 -1.88 -1.74
CA PHE A 13 10.24 -1.63 -0.31
C PHE A 13 9.17 -0.56 -0.13
N LEU A 14 8.09 -0.90 0.57
CA LEU A 14 6.93 -0.02 0.73
C LEU A 14 6.80 0.57 2.15
N GLY A 15 7.32 -0.15 3.15
CA GLY A 15 7.23 0.27 4.55
C GLY A 15 7.51 -0.85 5.53
N VAL A 16 7.15 -0.62 6.79
CA VAL A 16 7.38 -1.57 7.90
C VAL A 16 6.10 -1.75 8.70
N ALA A 17 5.74 -3.01 8.97
CA ALA A 17 4.69 -3.36 9.94
C ALA A 17 5.32 -3.57 11.32
N VAL A 18 4.88 -2.82 12.32
CA VAL A 18 5.37 -2.90 13.71
C VAL A 18 4.28 -3.41 14.64
N THR A 19 4.63 -4.25 15.61
CA THR A 19 3.67 -4.69 16.62
C THR A 19 3.39 -3.62 17.66
N GLN A 20 2.11 -3.26 17.79
CA GLN A 20 1.59 -2.30 18.74
C GLN A 20 0.28 -2.84 19.33
N ALA A 21 0.23 -3.02 20.66
CA ALA A 21 -1.00 -3.42 21.39
C ALA A 21 -1.77 -4.61 20.77
N ALA A 22 -1.06 -5.69 20.42
CA ALA A 22 -1.58 -6.89 19.75
C ALA A 22 -2.05 -6.73 18.29
N GLN A 23 -1.82 -5.56 17.67
CA GLN A 23 -2.05 -5.31 16.25
C GLN A 23 -0.74 -4.94 15.54
N TRP A 24 -0.79 -4.93 14.21
CA TRP A 24 0.33 -4.54 13.36
C TRP A 24 0.06 -3.18 12.74
N ARG A 25 0.74 -2.15 13.24
CA ARG A 25 0.69 -0.80 12.66
C ARG A 25 1.63 -0.73 11.47
N PHE A 26 1.14 -0.24 10.35
CA PHE A 26 1.95 0.02 9.16
C PHE A 26 2.57 1.41 9.23
N ILE A 27 3.84 1.52 8.86
CA ILE A 27 4.57 2.77 8.68
C ILE A 27 4.99 2.84 7.22
N ALA A 28 4.40 3.77 6.48
CA ALA A 28 4.66 3.93 5.06
C ALA A 28 5.99 4.66 4.85
N THR A 29 6.78 4.16 3.89
CA THR A 29 8.00 4.85 3.43
C THR A 29 7.92 5.22 1.95
N ASP A 30 6.97 4.61 1.23
CA ASP A 30 6.74 4.86 -0.18
C ASP A 30 5.46 5.68 -0.39
N PRO A 31 5.50 6.79 -1.15
CA PRO A 31 4.32 7.62 -1.40
C PRO A 31 3.15 6.87 -2.04
N ALA A 32 3.42 5.80 -2.80
CA ALA A 32 2.35 5.01 -3.42
C ALA A 32 1.45 4.30 -2.41
N VAL A 33 1.89 4.19 -1.15
CA VAL A 33 1.14 3.59 -0.04
C VAL A 33 1.00 4.54 1.16
N GLU A 34 1.14 5.86 0.94
CA GLU A 34 0.98 6.85 2.02
C GLU A 34 -0.38 6.76 2.71
N ASP A 35 -1.42 6.37 1.95
CA ASP A 35 -2.78 6.12 2.45
C ASP A 35 -2.84 5.01 3.53
N LEU A 36 -1.83 4.14 3.61
CA LEU A 36 -1.75 3.08 4.60
C LEU A 36 -0.96 3.47 5.84
N ASP A 37 -0.37 4.66 5.88
CA ASP A 37 0.43 5.09 7.03
C ASP A 37 -0.42 5.13 8.31
N GLY A 38 0.08 4.47 9.35
CA GLY A 38 -0.59 4.36 10.64
C GLY A 38 -1.77 3.39 10.69
N ALA A 39 -2.13 2.75 9.57
CA ALA A 39 -3.20 1.75 9.54
C ALA A 39 -2.82 0.51 10.38
N SER A 40 -3.81 -0.06 11.07
CA SER A 40 -3.65 -1.25 11.90
C SER A 40 -4.19 -2.49 11.20
N PHE A 41 -3.42 -3.58 11.25
CA PHE A 41 -3.74 -4.86 10.64
C PHE A 41 -3.71 -5.98 11.68
N PRO A 42 -4.51 -7.05 11.49
CA PRO A 42 -4.49 -8.21 12.36
C PRO A 42 -3.20 -9.04 12.20
N SER A 43 -2.53 -8.92 11.06
CA SER A 43 -1.31 -9.65 10.77
C SER A 43 -0.43 -8.87 9.78
N PRO A 44 0.88 -9.13 9.73
CA PRO A 44 1.78 -8.50 8.78
C PRO A 44 1.53 -8.99 7.33
N ALA A 45 0.98 -10.21 7.18
CA ALA A 45 0.58 -10.73 5.88
C ALA A 45 -0.61 -9.95 5.30
N GLU A 46 -1.53 -9.52 6.16
CA GLU A 46 -2.66 -8.68 5.73
C GLU A 46 -2.18 -7.28 5.32
N ALA A 47 -1.25 -6.69 6.09
CA ALA A 47 -0.61 -5.42 5.71
C ALA A 47 0.05 -5.51 4.32
N GLN A 48 0.78 -6.59 4.05
CA GLN A 48 1.39 -6.85 2.74
C GLN A 48 0.35 -7.01 1.62
N ARG A 49 -0.75 -7.73 1.89
CA ARG A 49 -1.84 -7.92 0.93
C ARG A 49 -2.47 -6.58 0.54
N VAL A 50 -2.82 -5.76 1.53
CA VAL A 50 -3.44 -4.45 1.30
C VAL A 50 -2.47 -3.50 0.60
N ALA A 51 -1.20 -3.45 1.02
CA ALA A 51 -0.17 -2.68 0.31
C ALA A 51 -0.01 -3.09 -1.16
N SER A 52 -0.13 -4.38 -1.47
CA SER A 52 -0.11 -4.87 -2.85
C SER A 52 -1.32 -4.41 -3.67
N LEU A 53 -2.50 -4.30 -3.05
CA LEU A 53 -3.71 -3.79 -3.71
C LEU A 53 -3.65 -2.29 -3.97
N VAL A 54 -3.15 -1.53 -2.99
CA VAL A 54 -2.95 -0.08 -3.14
C VAL A 54 -1.94 0.19 -4.25
N LEU A 55 -0.81 -0.51 -4.28
CA LEU A 55 0.19 -0.36 -5.34
C LEU A 55 -0.37 -0.69 -6.73
N GLN A 56 -1.25 -1.69 -6.85
CA GLN A 56 -1.93 -2.01 -8.10
C GLN A 56 -2.89 -0.89 -8.53
N ARG A 57 -3.64 -0.31 -7.59
CA ARG A 57 -4.53 0.81 -7.84
C ARG A 57 -3.77 2.06 -8.30
N SER A 58 -2.65 2.38 -7.66
CA SER A 58 -1.81 3.55 -8.01
C SER A 58 -1.14 3.41 -9.39
N ARG A 59 -0.99 2.18 -9.90
CA ARG A 59 -0.52 1.90 -11.26
C ARG A 59 -1.59 2.08 -12.34
N GLN A 60 -2.86 2.22 -11.97
CA GLN A 60 -3.91 2.59 -12.92
C GLN A 60 -3.82 4.11 -13.10
N PRO A 61 -3.30 4.63 -14.22
CA PRO A 61 -3.34 6.07 -14.43
C PRO A 61 -4.80 6.50 -14.46
N ALA A 62 -5.13 7.59 -13.76
CA ALA A 62 -6.43 8.27 -13.78
C ALA A 62 -6.75 8.89 -15.16
N GLY A 63 -6.26 8.29 -16.24
CA GLY A 63 -6.20 8.83 -17.58
C GLY A 63 -6.13 7.74 -18.64
N ALA A 64 -6.95 6.68 -18.52
CA ALA A 64 -7.50 6.06 -19.71
C ALA A 64 -8.38 7.12 -20.38
N ALA A 65 -7.73 8.01 -21.14
CA ALA A 65 -8.31 9.16 -21.79
C ALA A 65 -9.49 8.69 -22.65
N TRP A 66 -10.70 8.91 -22.16
CA TRP A 66 -11.87 8.96 -23.02
C TRP A 66 -11.66 10.15 -23.95
N ARG A 67 -11.17 9.89 -25.16
CA ARG A 67 -11.19 10.85 -26.25
C ARG A 67 -12.60 10.80 -26.84
N PRO A 68 -13.48 11.80 -26.63
CA PRO A 68 -14.70 11.87 -27.41
C PRO A 68 -14.28 12.12 -28.86
N VAL A 69 -14.63 11.19 -29.76
CA VAL A 69 -14.57 11.46 -31.20
C VAL A 69 -15.63 12.53 -31.46
N ILE A 70 -15.20 13.77 -31.59
CA ILE A 70 -16.04 14.84 -32.13
C ILE A 70 -16.11 14.58 -33.64
N VAL A 71 -17.24 14.05 -34.08
CA VAL A 71 -17.60 13.99 -35.50
C VAL A 71 -17.96 15.41 -35.92
N ARG A 72 -17.26 15.94 -36.92
CA ARG A 72 -17.47 17.27 -37.49
C ARG A 72 -18.42 17.20 -38.68
#